data_AF-A0A656JTF7-F1
#
_entry.id   AF-A0A656JTF7-F1
#
_cell.length_a   1.000
_cell.length_b   1.000
_cell.length_c   1.000
_cell.angle_alpha   90.00
_cell.angle_beta   90.00
_cell.angle_gamma   90.00
#
_symmetry.space_group_name_H-M   'P 1'
#
loop_
_entity.id
_entity.type
_entity.pdbx_description
1 polymer ?
#
loop_
_entity_poly.entity_id
_entity_poly.type
_entity_poly.pdbx_seq_one_letter_code
_entity_poly.pdbx_strand_id
1 'polypeptide(L)' 'AIAAVGEANVQWGCNPSMASEDFAFMLHACPGAYIWMGVDGEKPSAALHNPYYDFNDQVIEPGVAVWTSLVEQCLPVS' A
#
# COMPACT_ATOMS: atom_id res chain seq x y z
N ALA A 1 2.55 8.72 -2.64
CA ALA A 1 1.80 8.58 -1.37
C ALA A 1 1.35 9.93 -0.81
N ILE A 2 2.23 10.80 -0.29
CA ILE A 2 1.84 12.11 0.27
C ILE A 2 0.97 12.92 -0.72
N ALA A 3 1.37 13.02 -1.99
CA ALA A 3 0.61 13.76 -2.99
C ALA A 3 -0.81 13.19 -3.24
N ALA A 4 -1.02 11.89 -3.00
CA ALA A 4 -2.29 11.20 -3.25
C ALA A 4 -3.21 11.19 -2.03
N VAL A 5 -2.67 10.97 -0.82
CA VAL A 5 -3.48 10.78 0.40
C VAL A 5 -3.19 11.82 1.50
N GLY A 6 -2.25 12.74 1.29
CA GLY A 6 -1.83 13.73 2.29
C GLY A 6 -0.87 13.16 3.34
N GLU A 7 -0.03 14.03 3.91
CA GLU A 7 1.01 13.63 4.87
C GLU A 7 0.46 13.01 6.14
N ALA A 8 -0.68 13.50 6.63
CA ALA A 8 -1.34 12.98 7.83
C ALA A 8 -1.78 11.51 7.70
N ASN A 9 -1.91 10.99 6.48
CA ASN A 9 -2.30 9.61 6.20
C ASN A 9 -1.12 8.72 5.82
N VAL A 10 0.13 9.19 6.02
CA VAL A 10 1.34 8.41 5.76
C VAL A 10 2.06 8.13 7.07
N GLN A 11 2.21 6.84 7.39
CA GLN A 11 2.98 6.40 8.55
C GLN A 11 4.39 5.98 8.14
N TRP A 12 5.39 6.63 8.72
CA TRP A 12 6.80 6.30 8.54
C TRP A 12 7.30 5.38 9.65
N GLY A 13 8.36 4.62 9.35
CA GLY A 13 9.04 3.79 10.36
C GLY A 13 8.20 2.65 10.92
N CYS A 14 7.29 2.10 10.11
CA CYS A 14 6.57 0.87 10.47
C CYS A 14 7.55 -0.27 10.78
N ASN A 15 7.23 -1.07 11.80
CA ASN A 15 8.06 -2.21 12.16
C ASN A 15 8.18 -3.20 10.99
N PRO A 16 9.33 -3.86 10.82
CA PRO A 16 9.46 -4.96 9.87
C PRO A 16 8.42 -6.05 10.12
N SER A 17 7.88 -6.61 9.05
CA SER A 17 6.96 -7.75 9.12
C SER A 17 7.71 -9.06 8.96
N MET A 18 7.25 -10.11 9.63
CA MET A 18 7.70 -11.49 9.41
C MET A 18 6.89 -12.21 8.32
N ALA A 19 5.91 -11.54 7.70
CA ALA A 19 5.21 -12.09 6.54
C ALA A 19 6.20 -12.29 5.37
N SER A 20 6.10 -13.44 4.71
CA SER A 20 6.85 -13.71 3.48
C SER A 20 6.11 -13.13 2.28
N GLU A 21 6.83 -12.45 1.39
CA GLU A 21 6.31 -11.87 0.16
C GLU A 21 7.34 -12.06 -0.97
N ASP A 22 6.92 -12.53 -2.14
CA ASP A 22 7.83 -12.84 -3.24
C ASP A 22 8.30 -11.59 -4.00
N PHE A 23 7.64 -10.43 -3.78
CA PHE A 23 8.07 -9.13 -4.25
C PHE A 23 9.51 -8.78 -3.83
N ALA A 24 10.03 -9.41 -2.76
CA ALA A 24 11.43 -9.30 -2.37
C ALA A 24 12.40 -9.66 -3.52
N PHE A 25 12.05 -10.63 -4.37
CA PHE A 25 12.86 -10.98 -5.55
C PHE A 25 12.91 -9.85 -6.59
N MET A 26 11.83 -9.08 -6.73
CA MET A 26 11.79 -7.91 -7.60
C MET A 26 12.71 -6.80 -7.06
N LEU A 27 12.70 -6.59 -5.74
CA LEU A 27 13.58 -5.62 -5.07
C LEU A 27 15.06 -6.02 -5.10
N HIS A 28 15.37 -7.30 -5.29
CA HIS A 28 16.74 -7.73 -5.59
C HIS A 28 17.19 -7.36 -7.02
N ALA A 29 16.26 -7.28 -7.96
CA ALA A 29 16.58 -7.01 -9.37
C ALA A 29 16.71 -5.52 -9.67
N CYS A 30 15.93 -4.65 -9.01
CA CYS A 30 16.00 -3.21 -9.20
C CYS A 30 15.58 -2.41 -7.95
N PRO A 31 15.97 -1.13 -7.86
CA PRO A 31 15.45 -0.24 -6.83
C PRO A 31 13.92 -0.17 -6.89
N GLY A 32 13.28 -0.37 -5.75
CA GLY A 32 11.84 -0.29 -5.62
C GLY A 32 11.43 -0.05 -4.17
N ALA A 33 10.13 0.01 -3.93
CA ALA A 33 9.56 0.16 -2.61
C ALA A 33 8.39 -0.82 -2.43
N TYR A 34 8.28 -1.41 -1.25
CA TYR A 34 7.12 -2.16 -0.81
C TYR A 34 6.48 -1.41 0.35
N ILE A 35 5.17 -1.17 0.27
CA ILE A 35 4.44 -0.35 1.24
C ILE A 35 3.26 -1.12 1.80
N TRP A 36 2.92 -0.83 3.05
CA TRP A 36 1.66 -1.28 3.65
C TRP A 36 0.56 -0.27 3.35
N MET A 37 -0.65 -0.76 3.10
CA MET A 37 -1.88 0.03 3.02
C MET A 37 -2.75 -0.34 4.21
N GLY A 38 -3.18 0.67 4.98
CA GLY A 38 -4.20 0.46 6.00
C GLY A 38 -5.51 0.08 5.32
N VAL A 39 -6.08 -1.08 5.69
CA VAL A 39 -7.32 -1.61 5.10
C VAL A 39 -8.43 -1.79 6.14
N ASP A 40 -8.23 -1.32 7.37
CA ASP A 40 -9.27 -1.33 8.38
C ASP A 40 -10.22 -0.13 8.18
N GLY A 41 -11.51 -0.35 8.45
CA GLY A 41 -12.53 0.70 8.49
C GLY A 41 -12.76 1.21 9.91
N GLU A 42 -13.97 1.69 10.22
CA GLU A 42 -14.37 2.04 11.59
C GLU A 42 -14.20 0.88 12.58
N LYS A 43 -14.39 -0.35 12.08
CA LYS A 43 -14.08 -1.59 12.78
C LYS A 43 -13.03 -2.34 11.98
N PRO A 44 -11.97 -2.85 12.63
CA PRO A 44 -10.97 -3.66 11.96
C PRO A 44 -11.56 -4.99 11.49
N SER A 45 -11.03 -5.49 10.38
CA SER A 45 -11.37 -6.82 9.86
C SER A 45 -10.62 -7.92 10.63
N ALA A 46 -10.87 -9.17 10.29
CA ALA A 46 -9.97 -10.25 10.71
C ALA A 46 -8.58 -10.06 10.06
N ALA A 47 -7.55 -10.74 10.58
CA ALA A 47 -6.24 -10.73 9.96
C ALA A 47 -6.24 -11.43 8.59
N LEU A 48 -5.29 -11.09 7.71
CA LEU A 48 -5.05 -11.81 6.45
C LEU A 48 -4.91 -13.32 6.72
N HIS A 49 -5.40 -14.15 5.80
CA HIS A 49 -5.55 -15.61 5.90
C HIS A 49 -6.64 -16.14 6.84
N ASN A 50 -7.42 -15.27 7.48
CA ASN A 50 -8.60 -15.68 8.23
C ASN A 50 -9.83 -15.87 7.30
N PRO A 51 -10.66 -16.93 7.47
CA PRO A 51 -11.87 -17.13 6.65
C PRO A 51 -12.95 -16.04 6.82
N TYR A 52 -12.86 -15.24 7.89
CA TYR A 52 -13.72 -14.09 8.14
C TYR A 52 -13.06 -12.77 7.74
N TYR A 53 -11.96 -12.81 6.99
CA TYR A 53 -11.39 -11.60 6.40
C TYR A 53 -12.40 -10.97 5.44
N ASP A 54 -12.73 -9.72 5.73
CA ASP A 54 -13.57 -8.85 4.91
C ASP A 54 -12.75 -7.63 4.46
N PHE A 55 -12.69 -7.38 3.15
CA PHE A 55 -11.87 -6.32 2.59
C PHE A 55 -12.62 -4.99 2.65
N ASN A 56 -11.96 -3.92 3.08
CA ASN A 56 -12.57 -2.59 3.10
C ASN A 56 -12.55 -1.95 1.70
N ASP A 57 -13.65 -2.04 0.95
CA ASP A 57 -13.77 -1.45 -0.39
C ASP A 57 -13.52 0.09 -0.43
N GLN A 58 -13.66 0.79 0.69
CA GLN A 58 -13.40 2.24 0.76
C GLN A 58 -11.92 2.58 0.49
N VAL A 59 -11.00 1.61 0.62
CA VAL A 59 -9.56 1.83 0.36
C VAL A 59 -9.17 1.64 -1.10
N ILE A 60 -10.10 1.18 -1.95
CA ILE A 60 -9.84 1.00 -3.39
C ILE A 60 -9.48 2.34 -4.03
N GLU A 61 -10.29 3.38 -3.82
CA GLU A 61 -10.06 4.70 -4.41
C GLU A 61 -8.72 5.32 -3.94
N PRO A 62 -8.41 5.39 -2.63
CA PRO A 62 -7.09 5.82 -2.16
C PRO A 62 -5.94 4.99 -2.73
N GLY A 63 -6.10 3.67 -2.85
CA GLY A 63 -5.08 2.80 -3.42
C GLY A 63 -4.80 3.09 -4.89
N VAL A 64 -5.84 3.28 -5.69
CA VAL A 64 -5.73 3.71 -7.09
C VAL A 64 -5.06 5.08 -7.18
N ALA A 65 -5.43 6.03 -6.32
CA ALA A 65 -4.85 7.36 -6.28
C ALA A 65 -3.33 7.33 -6.01
N VAL A 66 -2.84 6.45 -5.13
CA VAL A 66 -1.41 6.31 -4.84
C VAL A 66 -0.63 5.85 -6.08
N TRP A 67 -1.12 4.84 -6.79
CA TRP A 67 -0.44 4.29 -7.97
C TRP A 67 -0.51 5.21 -9.18
N THR A 68 -1.67 5.82 -9.44
CA THR A 68 -1.85 6.79 -10.53
C THR A 68 -0.97 8.03 -10.31
N SER A 69 -1.00 8.61 -9.10
CA SER A 69 -0.12 9.74 -8.73
C SER A 69 1.37 9.39 -8.87
N LEU A 70 1.78 8.16 -8.53
CA LEU A 70 3.17 7.71 -8.71
C LEU A 70 3.55 7.71 -10.20
N VAL A 71 2.71 7.11 -11.04
CA VAL A 71 2.94 7.01 -12.48
C VAL A 71 3.00 8.40 -13.11
N GLU A 72 2.03 9.27 -12.82
CA GLU A 72 1.96 10.64 -13.34
C GLU A 72 3.17 11.50 -12.95
N GLN A 73 3.75 11.26 -11.77
CA GLN A 73 4.91 12.03 -11.30
C GLN A 73 6.24 11.48 -11.81
N CYS A 74 6.35 10.16 -11.97
CA CYS A 74 7.63 9.51 -12.28
C CYS A 74 7.81 9.20 -13.77
N LEU A 75 6.73 9.09 -14.54
CA LEU A 75 6.81 8.83 -15.97
C LEU A 75 6.51 10.11 -16.76
N PRO A 76 7.34 10.47 -17.75
CA PRO A 76 7.08 11.61 -18.61
C PRO A 76 5.83 11.35 -19.47
N VAL A 77 5.03 12.41 -19.66
CA VAL A 77 3.95 12.40 -20.64
C VAL A 77 4.59 12.45 -22.03
N SER A 78 4.37 11.43 -22.86
CA SER A 78 4.84 11.37 -24.24
C SER A 78 4.11 12.36 -25.14
#